data_AF-A0A388QJE3-F1
#
_entry.id   AF-A0A388QJE3-F1
#
_cell.length_a   1.000
_cell.length_b   1.000
_cell.length_c   1.000
_cell.angle_alpha   90.00
_cell.angle_beta   90.00
_cell.angle_gamma   90.00
#
_symmetry.space_group_name_H-M   'P 1'
#
loop_
_entity.id
_entity.type
_entity.pdbx_description
1 polymer ?
#
loop_
_entity_poly.entity_id
_entity_poly.type
_entity_poly.pdbx_seq_one_letter_code
_entity_poly.pdbx_strand_id
1 'polypeptide(L)'
;MNIEEKIEECESILKQIKQFDPDPYYVNYFFNLYLFSVNKIYVGIFEEANRDFGLFISGKYNRETFLEKAKEKNDQKAIDFVSWFDKKYDEEHENIYPNFIKKSCKFQNDHKKLPKIKIMITVQEKYVGDPNQEIIANLRNEKLRSKEELQIEIKRQMPVFVEVINYKRSNNKEPKINEKQVIVSTFLDIEGNDEDVEIVYAAKIYISVMKRFLVEAREKIKELTTWA
;
A
#
# COMPACT_ATOMS: atom_id res chain seq x y z
N MET A 1 7.32 13.90 -15.86
CA MET A 1 6.20 12.95 -15.75
C MET A 1 4.98 13.66 -15.17
N ASN A 2 3.74 13.28 -15.51
CA ASN A 2 2.54 13.80 -14.86
C ASN A 2 2.21 12.95 -13.61
N ILE A 3 2.24 13.55 -12.42
CA ILE A 3 2.08 12.83 -11.15
C ILE A 3 0.61 12.49 -10.90
N GLU A 4 -0.30 13.39 -11.26
CA GLU A 4 -1.74 13.20 -11.15
C GLU A 4 -2.22 12.01 -11.99
N GLU A 5 -1.73 11.87 -13.22
CA GLU A 5 -2.00 10.70 -14.07
C GLU A 5 -1.55 9.38 -13.39
N LYS A 6 -0.43 9.41 -12.64
CA LYS A 6 0.03 8.22 -11.89
C LYS A 6 -0.82 7.92 -10.67
N ILE A 7 -1.39 8.93 -10.02
CA ILE A 7 -2.37 8.73 -8.95
C ILE A 7 -3.68 8.15 -9.53
N GLU A 8 -4.17 8.68 -10.65
CA GLU A 8 -5.34 8.14 -11.35
C GLU A 8 -5.12 6.70 -11.84
N GLU A 9 -3.90 6.39 -12.29
CA GLU A 9 -3.49 5.03 -12.62
C GLU A 9 -3.58 4.11 -11.40
N CYS A 10 -3.10 4.54 -10.23
CA CYS A 10 -3.24 3.79 -8.98
C CYS A 10 -4.71 3.54 -8.62
N GLU A 11 -5.60 4.52 -8.83
CA GLU A 11 -7.04 4.36 -8.62
C GLU A 11 -7.68 3.36 -9.58
N SER A 12 -7.28 3.41 -10.86
CA SER A 12 -7.72 2.45 -11.88
C SER A 12 -7.27 1.03 -11.54
N ILE A 13 -6.00 0.87 -11.15
CA ILE A 13 -5.44 -0.42 -10.72
C ILE A 13 -6.15 -0.92 -9.46
N LEU A 14 -6.47 -0.04 -8.49
CA LEU A 14 -7.24 -0.44 -7.30
C LEU A 14 -8.63 -1.00 -7.66
N LYS A 15 -9.30 -0.46 -8.69
CA LYS A 15 -10.56 -1.04 -9.19
C LYS A 15 -10.35 -2.46 -9.73
N GLN A 16 -9.24 -2.71 -10.43
CA GLN A 16 -8.88 -4.05 -10.90
C GLN A 16 -8.59 -4.98 -9.73
N ILE A 17 -7.79 -4.56 -8.74
CA ILE A 17 -7.52 -5.36 -7.53
C ILE A 17 -8.85 -5.80 -6.88
N LYS A 18 -9.78 -4.86 -6.66
CA LYS A 18 -11.11 -5.14 -6.08
C LYS A 18 -11.96 -6.07 -6.95
N GLN A 19 -11.88 -5.95 -8.27
CA GLN A 19 -12.64 -6.79 -9.20
C GLN A 19 -12.20 -8.25 -9.13
N PHE A 20 -10.90 -8.49 -8.91
CA PHE A 20 -10.34 -9.83 -8.92
C PHE A 20 -10.17 -10.44 -7.53
N ASP A 21 -10.33 -9.67 -6.46
CA ASP A 21 -10.32 -10.17 -5.09
C ASP A 21 -11.42 -11.25 -4.90
N PRO A 22 -11.14 -12.42 -4.29
CA PRO A 22 -9.90 -12.81 -3.63
C PRO A 22 -9.01 -13.78 -4.44
N ASP A 23 -8.89 -13.64 -5.76
CA ASP A 23 -7.97 -14.46 -6.59
C ASP A 23 -6.51 -14.01 -6.44
N PRO A 24 -5.64 -14.81 -5.79
CA PRO A 24 -4.27 -14.39 -5.48
C PRO A 24 -3.44 -14.08 -6.73
N TYR A 25 -3.66 -14.78 -7.84
CA TYR A 25 -2.87 -14.58 -9.07
C TYR A 25 -3.11 -13.19 -9.65
N TYR A 26 -4.37 -12.83 -9.84
CA TYR A 26 -4.74 -11.54 -10.42
C TYR A 26 -4.48 -10.39 -9.45
N VAL A 27 -4.79 -10.58 -8.16
CA VAL A 27 -4.46 -9.57 -7.15
C VAL A 27 -2.95 -9.34 -7.11
N ASN A 28 -2.12 -10.38 -7.12
CA ASN A 28 -0.66 -10.23 -7.14
C ASN A 28 -0.21 -9.43 -8.36
N TYR A 29 -0.74 -9.75 -9.55
CA TYR A 29 -0.42 -9.03 -10.78
C TYR A 29 -0.75 -7.54 -10.69
N PHE A 30 -1.99 -7.20 -10.34
CA PHE A 30 -2.41 -5.79 -10.26
C PHE A 30 -1.77 -5.04 -9.09
N PHE A 31 -1.55 -5.70 -7.96
CA PHE A 31 -0.87 -5.08 -6.82
C PHE A 31 0.59 -4.78 -7.15
N ASN A 32 1.29 -5.63 -7.91
CA ASN A 32 2.62 -5.29 -8.42
C ASN A 32 2.60 -4.03 -9.31
N LEU A 33 1.63 -3.92 -10.22
CA LEU A 33 1.48 -2.70 -11.03
C LEU A 33 1.20 -1.47 -10.17
N TYR A 34 0.37 -1.62 -9.14
CA TYR A 34 0.07 -0.56 -8.18
C TYR A 34 1.34 -0.04 -7.50
N LEU A 35 2.17 -0.94 -6.94
CA LEU A 35 3.43 -0.57 -6.27
C LEU A 35 4.43 0.10 -7.22
N PHE A 36 4.47 -0.34 -8.48
CA PHE A 36 5.29 0.32 -9.50
C PHE A 36 4.84 1.76 -9.72
N SER A 37 3.53 2.00 -9.84
CA SER A 37 2.97 3.35 -10.03
C SER A 37 3.13 4.23 -8.80
N VAL A 38 3.04 3.66 -7.58
CA VAL A 38 3.44 4.33 -6.33
C VAL A 38 4.88 4.83 -6.39
N ASN A 39 5.84 3.96 -6.77
CA ASN A 39 7.25 4.35 -6.90
C ASN A 39 7.42 5.49 -7.92
N LYS A 40 6.65 5.51 -9.02
CA LYS A 40 6.69 6.59 -10.01
C LYS A 40 6.19 7.93 -9.45
N ILE A 41 5.21 7.95 -8.55
CA ILE A 41 4.76 9.20 -7.93
C ILE A 41 5.92 9.89 -7.19
N TYR A 42 6.68 9.14 -6.38
CA TYR A 42 7.84 9.71 -5.67
C TYR A 42 8.96 10.18 -6.60
N VAL A 43 9.24 9.43 -7.68
CA VAL A 43 10.16 9.88 -8.74
C VAL A 43 9.71 11.21 -9.34
N GLY A 44 8.40 11.37 -9.56
CA GLY A 44 7.82 12.60 -10.10
C GLY A 44 7.98 13.79 -9.15
N ILE A 45 7.83 13.59 -7.84
CA ILE A 45 8.04 14.66 -6.85
C ILE A 45 9.49 15.17 -6.91
N PHE A 46 10.47 14.27 -6.98
CA PHE A 46 11.88 14.69 -7.13
C PHE A 46 12.19 15.29 -8.50
N GLU A 47 11.49 14.88 -9.56
CA GLU A 47 11.59 15.50 -10.89
C GLU A 47 11.08 16.96 -10.87
N GLU A 48 9.92 17.21 -10.26
CA GLU A 48 9.38 18.56 -10.07
C GLU A 48 10.31 19.42 -9.20
N ALA A 49 10.74 18.91 -8.05
CA ALA A 49 11.68 19.60 -7.19
C ALA A 49 12.99 19.93 -7.93
N ASN A 50 13.53 19.00 -8.73
CA ASN A 50 14.77 19.22 -9.46
C ASN A 50 14.65 20.39 -10.45
N ARG A 51 13.50 20.52 -11.11
CA ARG A 51 13.22 21.64 -12.02
C ARG A 51 13.12 22.95 -11.23
N ASP A 52 12.36 22.96 -10.14
CA ASP A 52 12.01 24.18 -9.41
C ASP A 52 13.22 24.72 -8.60
N PHE A 53 14.09 23.84 -8.08
CA PHE A 53 15.36 24.23 -7.46
C PHE A 53 16.51 24.45 -8.47
N GLY A 54 16.33 24.13 -9.75
CA GLY A 54 17.39 24.32 -10.77
C GLY A 54 18.61 23.40 -10.55
N LEU A 55 18.40 22.15 -10.10
CA LEU A 55 19.51 21.21 -9.85
C LEU A 55 20.06 20.58 -11.14
N PHE A 56 19.31 20.60 -12.25
CA PHE A 56 19.71 20.08 -13.56
C PHE A 56 20.20 18.63 -13.56
N ILE A 57 19.59 17.77 -12.75
CA ILE A 57 19.81 16.32 -12.79
C ILE A 57 19.27 15.80 -14.12
N SER A 58 20.06 15.02 -14.86
CA SER A 58 19.70 14.42 -16.16
C SER A 58 19.51 12.90 -16.10
N GLY A 59 19.76 12.29 -14.93
CA GLY A 59 19.69 10.85 -14.70
C GLY A 59 18.43 10.40 -13.94
N LYS A 60 18.58 9.40 -13.08
CA LYS A 60 17.48 8.85 -12.29
C LYS A 60 17.08 9.82 -11.17
N TYR A 61 15.85 10.34 -11.22
CA TYR A 61 15.27 11.14 -10.15
C TYR A 61 14.86 10.24 -8.98
N ASN A 62 15.69 10.21 -7.95
CA ASN A 62 15.41 9.60 -6.66
C ASN A 62 16.01 10.48 -5.56
N ARG A 63 15.68 10.18 -4.31
CA ARG A 63 16.15 10.92 -3.15
C ARG A 63 17.68 11.03 -3.10
N GLU A 64 18.40 9.93 -3.32
CA GLU A 64 19.86 9.87 -3.22
C GLU A 64 20.52 10.78 -4.25
N THR A 65 20.20 10.61 -5.54
CA THR A 65 20.73 11.44 -6.64
C THR A 65 20.41 12.91 -6.42
N PHE A 66 19.20 13.21 -5.92
CA PHE A 66 18.77 14.57 -5.65
C PHE A 66 19.62 15.21 -4.54
N LEU A 67 19.81 14.50 -3.41
CA LEU A 67 20.59 14.98 -2.28
C LEU A 67 22.08 15.15 -2.64
N GLU A 68 22.65 14.23 -3.40
CA GLU A 68 24.03 14.33 -3.89
C GLU A 68 24.22 15.59 -4.73
N LYS A 69 23.31 15.85 -5.69
CA LYS A 69 23.39 17.04 -6.54
C LYS A 69 23.18 18.34 -5.75
N ALA A 70 22.26 18.34 -4.80
CA ALA A 70 22.02 19.50 -3.93
C ALA A 70 23.26 19.84 -3.09
N LYS A 71 23.94 18.83 -2.54
CA LYS A 71 25.21 18.99 -1.81
C LYS A 71 26.35 19.46 -2.71
N GLU A 72 26.51 18.89 -3.90
CA GLU A 72 27.52 19.31 -4.88
C GLU A 72 27.40 20.80 -5.23
N LYS A 73 26.16 21.29 -5.31
CA LYS A 73 25.84 22.69 -5.63
C LYS A 73 25.78 23.61 -4.41
N ASN A 74 25.91 23.08 -3.19
CA ASN A 74 25.65 23.80 -1.94
C ASN A 74 24.27 24.48 -1.91
N ASP A 75 23.25 23.85 -2.50
CA ASP A 75 21.88 24.35 -2.49
C ASP A 75 21.18 23.97 -1.17
N GLN A 76 21.21 24.89 -0.21
CA GLN A 76 20.63 24.65 1.12
C GLN A 76 19.12 24.41 1.06
N LYS A 77 18.41 25.10 0.16
CA LYS A 77 16.95 24.97 0.02
C LYS A 77 16.58 23.56 -0.45
N ALA A 78 17.31 23.03 -1.42
CA ALA A 78 17.12 21.66 -1.88
C ALA A 78 17.48 20.62 -0.79
N ILE A 79 18.53 20.87 0.00
CA ILE A 79 18.89 20.01 1.15
C ILE A 79 17.77 20.02 2.21
N ASP A 80 17.24 21.20 2.53
CA ASP A 80 16.14 21.37 3.48
C ASP A 80 14.86 20.67 3.00
N PHE A 81 14.59 20.70 1.69
CA PHE A 81 13.49 19.95 1.10
C PHE A 81 13.64 18.44 1.32
N VAL A 82 14.84 17.86 1.12
CA VAL A 82 15.07 16.43 1.39
C VAL A 82 14.86 16.11 2.86
N SER A 83 15.40 16.96 3.76
CA SER A 83 15.22 16.74 5.20
C SER A 83 13.75 16.79 5.61
N TRP A 84 12.97 17.71 5.05
CA TRP A 84 11.52 17.78 5.26
C TRP A 84 10.82 16.55 4.67
N PHE A 85 11.18 16.16 3.45
CA PHE A 85 10.58 15.03 2.75
C PHE A 85 10.76 13.75 3.55
N ASP A 86 11.96 13.46 4.05
CA ASP A 86 12.24 12.25 4.82
C ASP A 86 11.43 12.19 6.11
N LYS A 87 11.42 13.31 6.85
CA LYS A 87 10.63 13.41 8.09
C LYS A 87 9.15 13.18 7.81
N LYS A 88 8.59 13.87 6.82
CA LYS A 88 7.19 13.74 6.44
C LYS A 88 6.87 12.32 5.93
N TYR A 89 7.79 11.72 5.18
CA TYR A 89 7.65 10.37 4.68
C TYR A 89 7.61 9.38 5.84
N ASP A 90 8.48 9.50 6.83
CA ASP A 90 8.44 8.61 7.99
C ASP A 90 7.17 8.80 8.83
N GLU A 91 6.73 10.05 9.07
CA GLU A 91 5.47 10.37 9.77
C GLU A 91 4.25 9.70 9.11
N GLU A 92 4.13 9.81 7.79
CA GLU A 92 3.01 9.21 7.04
C GLU A 92 3.04 7.67 7.04
N HIS A 93 4.19 7.08 7.36
CA HIS A 93 4.42 5.64 7.38
C HIS A 93 4.59 5.06 8.79
N GLU A 94 4.22 5.79 9.84
CA GLU A 94 4.12 5.23 11.19
C GLU A 94 2.95 4.26 11.32
N ASN A 95 1.85 4.52 10.60
CA ASN A 95 0.66 3.68 10.63
C ASN A 95 0.88 2.37 9.83
N ILE A 96 0.26 1.27 10.30
CA ILE A 96 0.42 -0.07 9.72
C ILE A 96 0.16 -0.12 8.22
N TYR A 97 -0.88 0.56 7.70
CA TYR A 97 -1.26 0.41 6.29
C TYR A 97 -0.32 1.15 5.34
N PRO A 98 0.03 2.43 5.55
CA PRO A 98 1.06 3.06 4.74
C PRO A 98 2.42 2.37 4.89
N ASN A 99 2.82 1.99 6.11
CA ASN A 99 4.07 1.27 6.34
C ASN A 99 4.14 -0.03 5.54
N PHE A 100 3.05 -0.80 5.51
CA PHE A 100 2.93 -2.01 4.69
C PHE A 100 3.18 -1.73 3.21
N ILE A 101 2.65 -0.63 2.65
CA ILE A 101 2.88 -0.26 1.26
C ILE A 101 4.36 0.16 1.03
N LYS A 102 4.97 0.93 1.96
CA LYS A 102 6.42 1.24 1.92
C LYS A 102 7.27 -0.02 1.91
N LYS A 103 7.00 -0.96 2.82
CA LYS A 103 7.68 -2.26 2.88
C LYS A 103 7.46 -3.07 1.59
N SER A 104 6.24 -3.09 1.05
CA SER A 104 5.90 -3.77 -0.20
C SER A 104 6.65 -3.19 -1.40
N CYS A 105 6.71 -1.86 -1.53
CA CYS A 105 7.48 -1.19 -2.58
C CYS A 105 8.98 -1.54 -2.48
N LYS A 106 9.55 -1.54 -1.27
CA LYS A 106 10.94 -1.93 -1.05
C LYS A 106 11.18 -3.38 -1.47
N PHE A 107 10.35 -4.31 -0.99
CA PHE A 107 10.46 -5.72 -1.33
C PHE A 107 10.36 -5.96 -2.85
N GLN A 108 9.40 -5.31 -3.51
CA GLN A 108 9.26 -5.38 -4.97
C GLN A 108 10.51 -4.88 -5.70
N ASN A 109 11.07 -3.75 -5.27
CA ASN A 109 12.28 -3.18 -5.89
C ASN A 109 13.48 -4.12 -5.71
N ASP A 110 13.61 -4.75 -4.55
CA ASP A 110 14.75 -5.61 -4.22
C ASP A 110 14.62 -7.00 -4.87
N HIS A 111 13.42 -7.56 -4.98
CA HIS A 111 13.22 -8.98 -5.33
C HIS A 111 12.44 -9.21 -6.63
N LYS A 112 11.90 -8.16 -7.24
CA LYS A 112 11.09 -8.18 -8.49
C LYS A 112 9.81 -9.02 -8.42
N LYS A 113 9.49 -9.62 -7.27
CA LYS A 113 8.28 -10.38 -7.00
C LYS A 113 7.88 -10.15 -5.54
N LEU A 114 6.59 -10.20 -5.24
CA LEU A 114 6.06 -10.17 -3.87
C LEU A 114 6.02 -11.58 -3.25
N PRO A 115 5.94 -11.68 -1.91
CA PRO A 115 5.66 -12.94 -1.23
C PRO A 115 4.29 -13.54 -1.62
N LYS A 116 4.03 -14.75 -1.12
CA LYS A 116 2.77 -15.44 -1.40
C LYS A 116 1.59 -14.67 -0.78
N ILE A 117 0.61 -14.35 -1.63
CA ILE A 117 -0.67 -13.79 -1.18
C ILE A 117 -1.54 -14.90 -0.60
N LYS A 118 -2.13 -14.62 0.57
CA LYS A 118 -3.08 -15.50 1.27
C LYS A 118 -4.51 -15.05 0.97
N ILE A 119 -5.45 -16.00 1.00
CA ILE A 119 -6.88 -15.71 1.00
C ILE A 119 -7.34 -15.84 2.45
N MET A 120 -8.01 -14.84 3.00
CA MET A 120 -8.46 -14.89 4.39
C MET A 120 -9.92 -14.45 4.53
N ILE A 121 -10.61 -15.08 5.48
CA ILE A 121 -11.88 -14.61 6.04
C ILE A 121 -11.57 -13.48 7.02
N THR A 122 -12.31 -12.38 6.88
CA THR A 122 -12.25 -11.21 7.77
C THR A 122 -13.63 -10.56 7.85
N VAL A 123 -13.73 -9.42 8.52
CA VAL A 123 -14.97 -8.67 8.72
C VAL A 123 -14.93 -7.32 8.03
N GLN A 124 -16.11 -6.84 7.62
CA GLN A 124 -16.26 -5.53 6.99
C GLN A 124 -15.89 -4.39 7.95
N GLU A 125 -16.40 -4.46 9.19
CA GLU A 125 -16.14 -3.48 10.25
C GLU A 125 -15.17 -4.09 11.26
N LYS A 126 -13.94 -3.60 11.26
CA LYS A 126 -12.83 -4.17 12.04
C LYS A 126 -12.66 -3.43 13.36
N TYR A 127 -12.50 -4.20 14.43
CA TYR A 127 -11.99 -3.76 15.72
C TYR A 127 -10.55 -4.23 15.91
N VAL A 128 -9.84 -3.56 16.82
CA VAL A 128 -8.45 -3.93 17.16
C VAL A 128 -8.47 -5.32 17.79
N GLY A 129 -7.70 -6.25 17.22
CA GLY A 129 -7.61 -7.63 17.70
C GLY A 129 -8.65 -8.59 17.12
N ASP A 130 -9.50 -8.14 16.19
CA ASP A 130 -10.33 -9.04 15.40
C ASP A 130 -9.44 -10.07 14.66
N PRO A 131 -9.78 -11.37 14.72
CA PRO A 131 -9.04 -12.39 14.00
C PRO A 131 -9.28 -12.30 12.49
N ASN A 132 -8.26 -12.64 11.72
CA ASN A 132 -8.38 -13.07 10.33
C ASN A 132 -8.11 -14.58 10.29
N GLN A 133 -8.72 -15.29 9.34
CA GLN A 133 -8.55 -16.73 9.21
C GLN A 133 -8.19 -17.10 7.78
N GLU A 134 -7.02 -17.71 7.57
CA GLU A 134 -6.57 -18.15 6.24
C GLU A 134 -7.45 -19.29 5.71
N ILE A 135 -7.81 -19.18 4.43
CA ILE A 135 -8.50 -20.19 3.65
C ILE A 135 -7.49 -20.94 2.80
N ILE A 136 -7.30 -22.23 3.08
CA ILE A 136 -6.47 -23.09 2.25
C ILE A 136 -7.28 -23.52 1.01
N ALA A 137 -7.10 -22.79 -0.09
CA ALA A 137 -7.69 -23.12 -1.38
C ALA A 137 -6.68 -23.84 -2.29
N ASN A 138 -7.18 -24.74 -3.14
CA ASN A 138 -6.35 -25.38 -4.17
C ASN A 138 -5.98 -24.37 -5.26
N LEU A 139 -4.70 -24.04 -5.35
CA LEU A 139 -4.16 -23.13 -6.38
C LEU A 139 -3.39 -23.93 -7.43
N ARG A 140 -3.55 -23.57 -8.71
CA ARG A 140 -2.72 -24.06 -9.82
C ARG A 140 -1.94 -22.88 -10.37
N ASN A 141 -0.62 -22.88 -10.22
CA ASN A 141 0.24 -21.74 -10.56
C ASN A 141 -0.23 -20.43 -9.88
N GLU A 142 -0.48 -20.48 -8.57
CA GLU A 142 -0.98 -19.37 -7.74
C GLU A 142 -2.41 -18.88 -8.07
N LYS A 143 -3.02 -19.41 -9.14
CA LYS A 143 -4.38 -19.06 -9.57
C LYS A 143 -5.42 -19.98 -8.94
N LEU A 144 -6.56 -19.41 -8.58
CA LEU A 144 -7.73 -20.18 -8.13
C LEU A 144 -8.16 -21.17 -9.21
N ARG A 145 -8.27 -22.45 -8.84
CA ARG A 145 -8.69 -23.51 -9.76
C ARG A 145 -10.19 -23.45 -10.06
N SER A 146 -11.00 -23.17 -9.04
CA SER A 146 -12.46 -23.10 -9.12
C SER A 146 -12.97 -22.12 -8.07
N LYS A 147 -13.91 -21.25 -8.49
CA LYS A 147 -14.61 -20.37 -7.56
C LYS A 147 -15.53 -21.16 -6.64
N GLU A 148 -16.11 -22.26 -7.13
CA GLU A 148 -16.97 -23.16 -6.37
C GLU A 148 -16.22 -23.83 -5.23
N GLU A 149 -15.00 -24.34 -5.47
CA GLU A 149 -14.15 -24.93 -4.41
C GLU A 149 -13.87 -23.90 -3.31
N LEU A 150 -13.52 -22.67 -3.67
CA LEU A 150 -13.31 -21.60 -2.70
C LEU A 150 -14.61 -21.30 -1.91
N GLN A 151 -15.77 -21.24 -2.56
CA GLN A 151 -17.05 -21.00 -1.89
C GLN A 151 -17.44 -22.13 -0.92
N ILE A 152 -17.12 -23.38 -1.26
CA ILE A 152 -17.32 -24.52 -0.36
C ILE A 152 -16.46 -24.35 0.89
N GLU A 153 -15.19 -23.99 0.73
CA GLU A 153 -14.27 -23.81 1.84
C GLU A 153 -14.67 -22.63 2.75
N ILE A 154 -15.08 -21.51 2.14
CA ILE A 154 -15.63 -20.35 2.87
C ILE A 154 -16.82 -20.80 3.72
N LYS A 155 -17.81 -21.46 3.13
CA LYS A 155 -19.01 -21.93 3.84
C LYS A 155 -18.69 -22.91 4.97
N ARG A 156 -17.66 -23.74 4.80
CA ARG A 156 -17.21 -24.69 5.82
C ARG A 156 -16.61 -23.98 7.04
N GLN A 157 -15.79 -22.94 6.82
CA GLN A 157 -15.08 -22.24 7.89
C GLN A 157 -15.92 -21.12 8.54
N MET A 158 -16.92 -20.59 7.83
CA MET A 158 -17.74 -19.45 8.25
C MET A 158 -18.32 -19.57 9.67
N PRO A 159 -18.99 -20.69 10.07
CA PRO A 159 -19.65 -20.75 11.37
C PRO A 159 -18.66 -20.68 12.52
N VAL A 160 -17.52 -21.36 12.39
CA VAL A 160 -16.44 -21.36 13.38
C VAL A 160 -15.81 -19.98 13.48
N PHE A 161 -15.56 -19.32 12.35
CA PHE A 161 -15.03 -17.96 12.34
C PHE A 161 -15.95 -16.99 13.09
N VAL A 162 -17.26 -17.02 12.80
CA VAL A 162 -18.26 -16.16 13.45
C VAL A 162 -18.35 -16.42 14.96
N GLU A 163 -18.23 -17.68 15.38
CA GLU A 163 -18.22 -18.02 16.81
C GLU A 163 -16.98 -17.43 17.51
N VAL A 164 -15.79 -17.65 16.95
CA VAL A 164 -14.51 -17.21 17.52
C VAL A 164 -14.45 -15.68 17.63
N ILE A 165 -14.80 -14.96 16.57
CA ILE A 165 -14.77 -13.49 16.60
C ILE A 165 -15.82 -12.93 17.57
N ASN A 166 -17.04 -13.46 17.60
CA ASN A 166 -18.07 -13.00 18.53
C ASN A 166 -17.72 -13.28 19.99
N TYR A 167 -17.03 -14.39 20.27
CA TYR A 167 -16.49 -14.68 21.58
C TYR A 167 -15.47 -13.61 22.00
N LYS A 168 -14.49 -13.28 21.14
CA LYS A 168 -13.50 -12.23 21.40
C LYS A 168 -14.13 -10.86 21.59
N ARG A 169 -15.01 -10.45 20.67
CA ARG A 169 -15.73 -9.17 20.75
C ARG A 169 -16.57 -9.03 22.02
N SER A 170 -17.24 -10.11 22.44
CA SER A 170 -18.02 -10.10 23.68
C SER A 170 -17.13 -9.83 24.90
N ASN A 171 -15.92 -10.40 24.94
CA ASN A 171 -14.95 -10.15 26.02
C ASN A 171 -14.44 -8.70 26.02
N ASN A 172 -14.40 -8.05 24.85
CA ASN A 172 -13.98 -6.66 24.68
C ASN A 172 -15.13 -5.64 24.69
N LYS A 173 -16.38 -6.08 24.89
CA LYS A 173 -17.60 -5.24 24.82
C LYS A 173 -17.84 -4.62 23.43
N GLU A 174 -17.42 -5.31 22.38
CA GLU A 174 -17.62 -4.93 20.98
C GLU A 174 -18.88 -5.60 20.39
N PRO A 175 -19.54 -5.00 19.38
CA PRO A 175 -20.74 -5.56 18.76
C PRO A 175 -20.47 -6.90 18.07
N LYS A 176 -21.36 -7.87 18.31
CA LYS A 176 -21.37 -9.15 17.60
C LYS A 176 -21.69 -8.96 16.12
N ILE A 177 -21.18 -9.86 15.30
CA ILE A 177 -21.45 -9.94 13.87
C ILE A 177 -22.28 -11.18 13.53
N ASN A 178 -22.82 -11.19 12.32
CA ASN A 178 -23.34 -12.38 11.65
C ASN A 178 -22.59 -12.65 10.34
N GLU A 179 -22.91 -13.78 9.69
CA GLU A 179 -22.26 -14.21 8.44
C GLU A 179 -22.31 -13.17 7.31
N LYS A 180 -23.32 -12.30 7.26
CA LYS A 180 -23.45 -11.27 6.21
C LYS A 180 -22.39 -10.17 6.31
N GLN A 181 -21.79 -10.00 7.49
CA GLN A 181 -20.74 -9.02 7.75
C GLN A 181 -19.33 -9.61 7.55
N VAL A 182 -19.25 -10.90 7.25
CA VAL A 182 -18.00 -11.59 6.94
C VAL A 182 -17.69 -11.42 5.45
N ILE A 183 -16.43 -11.13 5.16
CA ILE A 183 -15.91 -11.01 3.80
C ILE A 183 -14.67 -11.88 3.64
N VAL A 184 -14.29 -12.09 2.38
CA VAL A 184 -13.07 -12.81 2.02
C VAL A 184 -12.24 -11.87 1.18
N SER A 185 -10.97 -11.71 1.54
CA SER A 185 -10.06 -10.83 0.84
C SER A 185 -8.66 -11.41 0.81
N THR A 186 -7.81 -10.79 0.00
CA THR A 186 -6.39 -11.13 -0.13
C THR A 186 -5.55 -10.36 0.87
N PHE A 187 -4.65 -11.09 1.52
CA PHE A 187 -3.73 -10.59 2.51
C PHE A 187 -2.30 -10.93 2.12
N LEU A 188 -1.38 -10.10 2.58
CA LEU A 188 0.05 -10.30 2.37
C LEU A 188 0.81 -10.01 3.65
N ASP A 189 1.71 -10.92 3.98
CA ASP A 189 2.76 -10.71 4.96
C ASP A 189 4.07 -10.45 4.20
N ILE A 190 4.62 -9.25 4.38
CA ILE A 190 5.88 -8.83 3.73
C ILE A 190 7.11 -9.27 4.51
N GLU A 191 7.00 -9.44 5.83
CA GLU A 191 8.15 -9.66 6.71
C GLU A 191 8.29 -11.11 7.17
N GLY A 192 7.29 -11.95 6.91
CA GLY A 192 7.29 -13.35 7.36
C GLY A 192 7.08 -13.47 8.87
N ASN A 193 6.45 -12.47 9.48
CA ASN A 193 6.21 -12.36 10.93
C ASN A 193 4.71 -12.54 11.27
N ASP A 194 3.90 -13.06 10.34
CA ASP A 194 2.45 -13.24 10.45
C ASP A 194 1.66 -11.93 10.65
N GLU A 195 2.24 -10.79 10.27
CA GLU A 195 1.54 -9.49 10.18
C GLU A 195 0.79 -9.37 8.86
N ASP A 196 -0.24 -10.19 8.68
CA ASP A 196 -1.06 -10.21 7.47
C ASP A 196 -1.86 -8.90 7.30
N VAL A 197 -1.59 -8.16 6.23
CA VAL A 197 -2.30 -6.92 5.89
C VAL A 197 -3.18 -7.11 4.66
N GLU A 198 -4.43 -6.66 4.74
CA GLU A 198 -5.38 -6.70 3.61
C GLU A 198 -4.93 -5.73 2.50
N ILE A 199 -4.68 -6.28 1.31
CA ILE A 199 -4.12 -5.52 0.18
C ILE A 199 -5.07 -4.42 -0.29
N VAL A 200 -6.36 -4.76 -0.48
CA VAL A 200 -7.38 -3.82 -0.99
C VAL A 200 -7.50 -2.62 -0.06
N TYR A 201 -7.55 -2.87 1.24
CA TYR A 201 -7.71 -1.84 2.26
C TYR A 201 -6.48 -0.94 2.35
N ALA A 202 -5.28 -1.53 2.39
CA ALA A 202 -4.04 -0.75 2.46
C ALA A 202 -3.83 0.12 1.21
N ALA A 203 -4.03 -0.44 0.02
CA ALA A 203 -3.92 0.31 -1.23
C ALA A 203 -4.94 1.46 -1.33
N LYS A 204 -6.16 1.26 -0.81
CA LYS A 204 -7.17 2.33 -0.74
C LYS A 204 -6.73 3.48 0.17
N ILE A 205 -6.24 3.17 1.37
CA ILE A 205 -5.76 4.19 2.31
C ILE A 205 -4.60 4.97 1.70
N TYR A 206 -3.67 4.26 1.06
CA TYR A 206 -2.44 4.85 0.58
C TYR A 206 -2.62 5.83 -0.58
N ILE A 207 -3.66 5.68 -1.40
CA ILE A 207 -4.01 6.70 -2.42
C ILE A 207 -4.28 8.06 -1.76
N SER A 208 -5.00 8.08 -0.65
CA SER A 208 -5.26 9.33 0.09
C SER A 208 -3.98 9.92 0.68
N VAL A 209 -3.07 9.07 1.18
CA VAL A 209 -1.75 9.48 1.66
C VAL A 209 -0.96 10.13 0.52
N MET A 210 -0.86 9.47 -0.64
CA MET A 210 -0.12 10.01 -1.79
C MET A 210 -0.66 11.36 -2.27
N LYS A 211 -1.99 11.53 -2.33
CA LYS A 211 -2.60 12.81 -2.72
C LYS A 211 -2.24 13.93 -1.75
N ARG A 212 -2.37 13.69 -0.44
CA ARG A 212 -1.98 14.67 0.59
C ARG A 212 -0.50 14.98 0.51
N PHE A 213 0.34 13.94 0.44
CA PHE A 213 1.80 14.07 0.39
C PHE A 213 2.26 14.91 -0.81
N LEU A 214 1.66 14.71 -1.99
CA LEU A 214 1.97 15.49 -3.18
C LEU A 214 1.65 16.99 -3.00
N VAL A 215 0.49 17.30 -2.43
CA VAL A 215 0.09 18.69 -2.16
C VAL A 215 1.09 19.35 -1.22
N GLU A 216 1.39 18.70 -0.09
CA GLU A 216 2.32 19.22 0.90
C GLU A 216 3.75 19.35 0.35
N ALA A 217 4.19 18.41 -0.51
CA ALA A 217 5.50 18.48 -1.16
C ALA A 217 5.61 19.70 -2.07
N ARG A 218 4.58 19.99 -2.87
CA ARG A 218 4.54 21.18 -3.74
C ARG A 218 4.44 22.46 -2.94
N GLU A 219 3.70 22.48 -1.83
CA GLU A 219 3.68 23.60 -0.90
C GLU A 219 5.07 23.86 -0.32
N LYS A 220 5.79 22.80 0.07
CA LYS A 220 7.15 22.92 0.59
C LYS A 220 8.14 23.41 -0.46
N ILE A 221 8.06 22.91 -1.70
CA ILE A 221 8.88 23.40 -2.81
C ILE A 221 8.62 24.89 -3.04
N LYS A 222 7.35 25.32 -3.05
CA LYS A 222 7.00 26.75 -3.18
C LYS A 222 7.54 27.56 -2.02
N GLU A 223 7.36 27.14 -0.78
CA GLU A 223 7.87 27.82 0.41
C GLU A 223 9.38 28.09 0.30
N LEU A 224 10.15 27.08 -0.16
CA LEU A 224 11.60 27.17 -0.26
C LEU A 224 12.08 27.96 -1.50
N THR A 225 11.33 27.93 -2.60
CA THR A 225 11.69 28.62 -3.85
C THR A 225 11.17 30.06 -3.94
N THR A 226 10.13 30.42 -3.20
CA THR A 226 9.62 31.80 -3.13
C THR A 226 10.56 32.61 -2.23
N TRP A 227 11.20 33.65 -2.77
CA TRP A 227 12.15 34.49 -2.05
C TRP A 227 11.48 35.50 -1.12
N ALA A 228 12.07 35.68 0.06
CA ALA A 228 12.31 37.00 0.64
C ALA A 228 13.53 37.62 -0.04
#